data_AF-A0A2M9HQF0-F1
#
_entry.id   AF-A0A2M9HQF0-F1
#
_cell.length_a   1.000
_cell.length_b   1.000
_cell.length_c   1.000
_cell.angle_alpha   90.00
_cell.angle_beta   90.00
_cell.angle_gamma   90.00
#
_symmetry.space_group_name_H-M   'P 1'
#
loop_
_entity.id
_entity.type
_entity.pdbx_description
1 polymer ?
#
loop_
_entity_poly.entity_id
_entity_poly.type
_entity_poly.pdbx_seq_one_letter_code
_entity_poly.pdbx_strand_id
1 'polypeptide(L)'
;MLGQYIQALPGMLGPCLLVMSMSVLLTVGEGRDKPISANWRLYGLLAGLAGAFVFAGLRATAIVDRRSTVNLPALIACVIFDVLAIVVVLAARRLTRDWHHHRAALHIGNAVAALAIATTTFYATPDVILQLTNFVEPGDSPFTSDMLLRALGFLLGIGTAVVVAAIFRTLRSTAVRWSFTLAALLVVIIGLIRHATELFSLMMNMLILVLHGPAFRTLILFHNHMLEMAIAQAAVFVIPAVASVVAGFRMPRTGANEAIARSHIAFKRRSKFTAFWSVLVIAAVGVSLIWGTAEANKTPELTPPEAYSLKDGVATITFAQVADGHLHRFEYKAKDGTVMRFIVIKKNGGAYGIGLDACETCGDAGYYEKDGKIICKRCDVAINLATIGFKGGCNPIPFPYKVSQGKITIQTSDLDPLSQNFK
;
A
#
# COMPACT_ATOMS: atom_id res chain seq x y z
N MET A 1 5.26 5.34 9.90
CA MET A 1 6.08 4.26 9.28
C MET A 1 5.25 3.28 8.47
N LEU A 2 4.35 2.50 9.08
CA LEU A 2 3.62 1.40 8.42
C LEU A 2 2.87 1.83 7.16
N GLY A 3 2.12 2.94 7.22
CA GLY A 3 1.37 3.46 6.06
C GLY A 3 2.24 3.76 4.83
N GLN A 4 3.44 4.30 5.03
CA GLN A 4 4.38 4.57 3.92
C GLN A 4 5.00 3.29 3.37
N TYR A 5 5.27 2.31 4.23
CA TYR A 5 5.80 1.01 3.81
C TYR A 5 4.82 0.25 2.91
N ILE A 6 3.55 0.14 3.33
CA ILE A 6 2.51 -0.59 2.59
C ILE A 6 2.08 0.11 1.29
N GLN A 7 2.42 1.39 1.12
CA GLN A 7 2.21 2.14 -0.13
C GLN A 7 3.41 1.99 -1.07
N ALA A 8 4.63 2.17 -0.57
CA ALA A 8 5.84 2.12 -1.38
C ALA A 8 6.16 0.71 -1.91
N LEU A 9 5.98 -0.33 -1.08
CA LEU A 9 6.29 -1.71 -1.47
C LEU A 9 5.49 -2.19 -2.70
N PRO A 10 4.15 -2.17 -2.74
CA PRO A 10 3.39 -2.65 -3.90
C PRO A 10 3.57 -1.78 -5.15
N GLY A 11 3.93 -0.50 -4.98
CA GLY A 11 4.30 0.41 -6.06
C GLY A 11 5.62 0.03 -6.74
N MET A 12 6.63 -0.34 -5.96
CA MET A 12 7.98 -0.64 -6.48
C MET A 12 8.20 -2.12 -6.83
N LEU A 13 7.36 -3.04 -6.34
CA LEU A 13 7.47 -4.47 -6.67
C LEU A 13 7.44 -4.73 -8.19
N GLY A 14 6.49 -4.13 -8.92
CA GLY A 14 6.37 -4.28 -10.37
C GLY A 14 7.65 -3.90 -11.13
N PRO A 15 8.13 -2.64 -11.03
CA PRO A 15 9.39 -2.21 -11.64
C PRO A 15 10.59 -3.08 -11.28
N CYS A 16 10.79 -3.40 -9.99
CA CYS A 16 11.94 -4.20 -9.55
C CYS A 16 11.92 -5.63 -10.13
N LEU A 17 10.75 -6.26 -10.15
CA LEU A 17 10.57 -7.61 -10.71
C LEU A 17 10.71 -7.62 -12.23
N LEU A 18 10.24 -6.58 -12.92
CA LEU A 18 10.41 -6.42 -14.37
C LEU A 18 11.89 -6.26 -14.74
N VAL A 19 12.61 -5.35 -14.09
CA VAL A 19 14.05 -5.14 -14.27
C VAL A 19 14.81 -6.44 -14.07
N MET A 20 14.51 -7.15 -12.98
CA MET A 20 15.17 -8.41 -12.65
C MET A 20 14.86 -9.50 -13.67
N SER A 21 13.60 -9.67 -14.07
CA SER A 21 13.16 -10.70 -15.03
C SER A 21 13.81 -10.48 -16.39
N MET A 22 13.74 -9.26 -16.93
CA MET A 22 14.39 -8.91 -18.20
C MET A 22 15.91 -9.03 -18.11
N SER A 23 16.49 -8.68 -16.96
CA SER A 23 17.92 -8.87 -16.68
C SER A 23 18.33 -10.33 -16.73
N VAL A 24 17.54 -11.25 -16.17
CA VAL A 24 17.84 -12.68 -16.19
C VAL A 24 17.65 -13.27 -17.59
N LEU A 25 16.58 -12.89 -18.29
CA LEU A 25 16.21 -13.51 -19.57
C LEU A 25 17.07 -13.08 -20.77
N LEU A 26 17.55 -11.83 -20.80
CA LEU A 26 18.21 -11.24 -21.98
C LEU A 26 19.73 -11.03 -21.80
N THR A 27 20.31 -11.39 -20.65
CA THR A 27 21.77 -11.27 -20.47
C THR A 27 22.50 -12.38 -21.22
N VAL A 28 23.46 -11.99 -22.06
CA VAL A 28 24.34 -12.86 -22.82
C VAL A 28 25.77 -12.31 -22.81
N GLY A 29 26.74 -13.17 -23.08
CA GLY A 29 28.15 -12.78 -23.22
C GLY A 29 28.91 -12.66 -21.89
N GLU A 30 30.23 -12.81 -21.96
CA GLU A 30 31.14 -12.69 -20.83
C GLU A 30 32.32 -11.77 -21.16
N GLY A 31 32.85 -11.07 -20.16
CA GLY A 31 33.98 -10.15 -20.35
C GLY A 31 33.72 -9.09 -21.42
N ARG A 32 34.58 -9.06 -22.45
CA ARG A 32 34.51 -8.14 -23.61
C ARG A 32 33.52 -8.58 -24.68
N ASP A 33 33.07 -9.84 -24.66
CA ASP A 33 32.15 -10.39 -25.67
C ASP A 33 30.69 -10.16 -25.26
N LYS A 34 30.32 -8.89 -25.09
CA LYS A 34 28.96 -8.48 -24.73
C LYS A 34 28.34 -7.63 -25.83
N PRO A 35 27.02 -7.76 -26.09
CA PRO A 35 26.34 -6.87 -27.00
C PRO A 35 26.37 -5.43 -26.46
N ILE A 36 26.42 -4.46 -27.36
CA ILE A 36 26.33 -3.02 -27.02
C ILE A 36 25.05 -2.73 -26.19
N SER A 37 23.98 -3.48 -26.46
CA SER A 37 22.69 -3.35 -25.76
C SER A 37 22.65 -3.97 -24.36
N ALA A 38 23.73 -4.56 -23.85
CA ALA A 38 23.75 -5.25 -22.56
C ALA A 38 23.27 -4.36 -21.38
N ASN A 39 23.59 -3.07 -21.46
CA ASN A 39 23.31 -2.06 -20.45
C ASN A 39 22.03 -1.24 -20.73
N TRP A 40 21.35 -1.42 -21.86
CA TRP A 40 20.18 -0.61 -22.22
C TRP A 40 19.04 -0.73 -21.19
N ARG A 41 18.88 -1.91 -20.57
CA ARG A 41 17.91 -2.12 -19.48
C ARG A 41 18.21 -1.23 -18.25
N LEU A 42 19.49 -1.03 -17.93
CA LEU A 42 19.91 -0.12 -16.87
C LEU A 42 19.65 1.34 -17.26
N TYR A 43 19.94 1.71 -18.52
CA TYR A 43 19.63 3.05 -19.02
C TYR A 43 18.13 3.33 -19.02
N GLY A 44 17.30 2.34 -19.34
CA GLY A 44 15.84 2.43 -19.22
C GLY A 44 15.39 2.70 -17.78
N LEU A 45 15.95 1.98 -16.81
CA LEU A 45 15.69 2.23 -15.38
C LEU A 45 16.10 3.65 -14.97
N LEU A 46 17.31 4.07 -15.32
CA LEU A 46 17.81 5.41 -15.00
C LEU A 46 16.98 6.52 -15.66
N ALA A 47 16.58 6.33 -16.93
CA ALA A 47 15.73 7.27 -17.64
C ALA A 47 14.34 7.37 -17.01
N GLY A 48 13.74 6.24 -16.62
CA GLY A 48 12.45 6.21 -15.92
C GLY A 48 12.51 6.91 -14.57
N LEU A 49 13.54 6.65 -13.77
CA LEU A 49 13.78 7.33 -12.49
C LEU A 49 14.00 8.84 -12.68
N ALA A 50 14.89 9.23 -13.61
CA ALA A 50 15.16 10.63 -13.89
C ALA A 50 13.89 11.38 -14.34
N GLY A 51 13.11 10.78 -15.24
CA GLY A 51 11.82 11.32 -15.65
C GLY A 51 10.86 11.47 -14.47
N ALA A 52 10.80 10.48 -13.58
CA ALA A 52 9.93 10.54 -12.40
C ALA A 52 10.32 11.67 -11.43
N PHE A 53 11.62 11.86 -11.19
CA PHE A 53 12.12 12.99 -10.38
C PHE A 53 11.80 14.34 -11.01
N VAL A 54 12.02 14.48 -12.32
CA VAL A 54 11.67 15.71 -13.05
C VAL A 54 10.18 15.99 -12.94
N PHE A 55 9.33 14.99 -13.21
CA PHE A 55 7.88 15.15 -13.13
C PHE A 55 7.40 15.49 -11.71
N ALA A 56 7.94 14.81 -10.69
CA ALA A 56 7.62 15.11 -9.30
C ALA A 56 8.04 16.54 -8.92
N GLY A 57 9.22 17.00 -9.36
CA GLY A 57 9.69 18.37 -9.16
C GLY A 57 8.78 19.40 -9.84
N LEU A 58 8.44 19.19 -11.11
CA LEU A 58 7.54 20.07 -11.87
C LEU A 58 6.15 20.19 -11.22
N ARG A 59 5.67 19.10 -10.61
CA ARG A 59 4.41 19.12 -9.87
C ARG A 59 4.54 19.83 -8.53
N ALA A 60 5.63 19.61 -7.81
CA ALA A 60 5.90 20.31 -6.55
C ALA A 60 6.00 21.84 -6.74
N THR A 61 6.46 22.29 -7.91
CA THR A 61 6.52 23.72 -8.27
C THR A 61 5.26 24.24 -8.96
N ALA A 62 4.16 23.48 -8.98
CA ALA A 62 2.89 23.83 -9.64
C ALA A 62 3.03 24.21 -11.13
N ILE A 63 4.06 23.72 -11.83
CA ILE A 63 4.20 23.90 -13.29
C ILE A 63 3.27 22.94 -14.02
N VAL A 64 3.05 21.75 -13.43
CA VAL A 64 2.07 20.77 -13.92
C VAL A 64 0.88 20.71 -12.97
N ASP A 65 -0.22 21.35 -13.38
CA ASP A 65 -1.44 21.41 -12.57
C ASP A 65 -2.20 20.08 -12.53
N ARG A 66 -2.27 19.39 -13.66
CA ARG A 66 -3.10 18.18 -13.82
C ARG A 66 -2.24 16.95 -14.01
N ARG A 67 -2.17 16.10 -12.99
CA ARG A 67 -1.49 14.79 -13.04
C ARG A 67 -1.95 13.93 -14.22
N SER A 68 -3.25 13.99 -14.52
CA SER A 68 -3.88 13.14 -15.53
C SER A 68 -3.34 13.39 -16.95
N THR A 69 -2.85 14.59 -17.27
CA THR A 69 -2.30 14.91 -18.60
C THR A 69 -0.97 14.21 -18.87
N VAL A 70 -0.19 13.94 -17.84
CA VAL A 70 1.09 13.20 -17.94
C VAL A 70 0.88 11.70 -17.74
N ASN A 71 0.00 11.32 -16.80
CA ASN A 71 -0.28 9.91 -16.52
C ASN A 71 -0.95 9.19 -17.70
N LEU A 72 -1.83 9.86 -18.46
CA LEU A 72 -2.52 9.25 -19.60
C LEU A 72 -1.55 8.74 -20.68
N PRO A 73 -0.68 9.57 -21.29
CA PRO A 73 0.28 9.09 -22.27
C PRO A 73 1.29 8.10 -21.67
N ALA A 74 1.66 8.26 -20.39
CA ALA A 74 2.54 7.30 -19.72
C ALA A 74 1.91 5.90 -19.60
N LEU A 75 0.64 5.81 -19.23
CA LEU A 75 -0.09 4.55 -19.12
C LEU A 75 -0.33 3.90 -20.49
N ILE A 76 -0.65 4.70 -21.52
CA ILE A 76 -0.74 4.21 -22.90
C ILE A 76 0.60 3.57 -23.31
N ALA A 77 1.71 4.26 -23.04
CA ALA A 77 3.04 3.73 -23.33
C ALA A 77 3.35 2.46 -22.51
N CYS A 78 2.97 2.40 -21.23
CA CYS A 78 3.12 1.20 -20.40
C CYS A 78 2.41 -0.01 -21.03
N VAL A 79 1.11 0.13 -21.37
CA VAL A 79 0.33 -0.95 -21.99
C VAL A 79 0.94 -1.42 -23.31
N ILE A 80 1.40 -0.49 -24.16
CA ILE A 80 2.07 -0.84 -25.43
C ILE A 80 3.34 -1.65 -25.15
N PHE A 81 4.21 -1.15 -24.27
CA PHE A 81 5.49 -1.82 -23.99
C PHE A 81 5.35 -3.11 -23.19
N ASP A 82 4.29 -3.27 -22.39
CA ASP A 82 3.97 -4.54 -21.73
C ASP A 82 3.61 -5.62 -22.74
N VAL A 83 2.76 -5.29 -23.72
CA VAL A 83 2.42 -6.22 -24.82
C VAL A 83 3.67 -6.60 -25.60
N LEU A 84 4.53 -5.65 -25.92
CA LEU A 84 5.81 -5.93 -26.59
C LEU A 84 6.77 -6.73 -25.69
N ALA A 85 6.78 -6.48 -24.38
CA ALA A 85 7.59 -7.22 -23.41
C ALA A 85 7.15 -8.69 -23.30
N ILE A 86 5.85 -8.99 -23.42
CA ILE A 86 5.34 -10.38 -23.51
C ILE A 86 5.99 -11.09 -24.70
N VAL A 87 6.01 -10.46 -25.88
CA VAL A 87 6.65 -11.02 -27.08
C VAL A 87 8.14 -11.26 -26.83
N VAL A 88 8.84 -10.32 -26.20
CA VAL A 88 10.26 -10.46 -25.85
C VAL A 88 10.51 -11.61 -24.87
N VAL A 89 9.67 -11.80 -23.85
CA VAL A 89 9.79 -12.90 -22.89
C VAL A 89 9.62 -14.25 -23.58
N LEU A 90 8.60 -14.39 -24.43
CA LEU A 90 8.36 -15.62 -25.21
C LEU A 90 9.50 -15.90 -26.20
N ALA A 91 10.07 -14.84 -26.81
CA ALA A 91 11.19 -14.95 -27.73
C ALA A 91 12.56 -15.04 -27.04
N ALA A 92 12.67 -14.84 -25.73
CA ALA A 92 13.94 -14.65 -25.02
C ALA A 92 14.96 -15.77 -25.27
N ARG A 93 14.51 -17.03 -25.35
CA ARG A 93 15.38 -18.17 -25.68
C ARG A 93 15.97 -18.05 -27.09
N ARG A 94 15.14 -17.67 -28.06
CA ARG A 94 15.58 -17.49 -29.46
C ARG A 94 16.52 -16.31 -29.58
N LEU A 95 16.21 -15.18 -28.90
CA LEU A 95 17.04 -13.96 -28.94
C LEU A 95 18.43 -14.14 -28.34
N THR A 96 18.56 -14.97 -27.30
CA THR A 96 19.82 -15.12 -26.56
C THR A 96 20.69 -16.28 -27.01
N ARG A 97 20.09 -17.35 -27.56
CA ARG A 97 20.83 -18.48 -28.13
C ARG A 97 21.51 -18.00 -29.42
N ASP A 98 22.80 -18.26 -29.59
CA ASP A 98 23.59 -17.97 -30.81
C ASP A 98 23.54 -16.51 -31.27
N TRP A 99 23.37 -15.56 -30.32
CA TRP A 99 23.01 -14.15 -30.56
C TRP A 99 23.91 -13.39 -31.55
N HIS A 100 25.13 -13.88 -31.80
CA HIS A 100 26.02 -13.29 -32.80
C HIS A 100 25.44 -13.31 -34.22
N HIS A 101 24.54 -14.26 -34.54
CA HIS A 101 23.92 -14.37 -35.87
C HIS A 101 22.70 -13.45 -36.06
N HIS A 102 22.15 -12.90 -34.99
CA HIS A 102 20.90 -12.13 -34.97
C HIS A 102 20.98 -11.01 -33.94
N ARG A 103 22.13 -10.31 -33.93
CA ARG A 103 22.43 -9.21 -33.01
C ARG A 103 21.34 -8.13 -33.03
N ALA A 104 20.83 -7.81 -34.22
CA ALA A 104 19.74 -6.83 -34.38
C ALA A 104 18.48 -7.23 -33.60
N ALA A 105 18.07 -8.49 -33.66
CA ALA A 105 16.90 -8.98 -32.91
C ALA A 105 17.11 -8.88 -31.39
N LEU A 106 18.32 -9.21 -30.91
CA LEU A 106 18.68 -9.04 -29.50
C LEU A 106 18.70 -7.56 -29.08
N HIS A 107 19.18 -6.66 -29.94
CA HIS A 107 19.16 -5.21 -29.67
C HIS A 107 17.73 -4.69 -29.59
N ILE A 108 16.85 -5.09 -30.52
CA ILE A 108 15.41 -4.76 -30.48
C ILE A 108 14.78 -5.28 -29.19
N GLY A 109 15.04 -6.54 -28.81
CA GLY A 109 14.54 -7.10 -27.56
C GLY A 109 15.01 -6.34 -26.32
N ASN A 110 16.27 -5.92 -26.28
CA ASN A 110 16.79 -5.09 -25.19
C ASN A 110 16.23 -3.66 -25.20
N ALA A 111 15.95 -3.06 -26.36
CA ALA A 111 15.32 -1.76 -26.48
C ALA A 111 13.87 -1.80 -25.94
N VAL A 112 13.09 -2.79 -26.37
CA VAL A 112 11.73 -3.01 -25.85
C VAL A 112 11.75 -3.22 -24.33
N ALA A 113 12.66 -4.06 -23.83
CA ALA A 113 12.80 -4.27 -22.38
C ALA A 113 13.19 -2.98 -21.65
N ALA A 114 14.10 -2.18 -22.22
CA ALA A 114 14.50 -0.89 -21.65
C ALA A 114 13.34 0.11 -21.61
N LEU A 115 12.53 0.18 -22.67
CA LEU A 115 11.37 1.06 -22.76
C LEU A 115 10.27 0.62 -21.80
N ALA A 116 9.97 -0.68 -21.71
CA ALA A 116 9.03 -1.22 -20.73
C ALA A 116 9.45 -0.90 -19.29
N ILE A 117 10.74 -1.06 -18.98
CA ILE A 117 11.30 -0.68 -17.67
C ILE A 117 11.17 0.82 -17.45
N ALA A 118 11.51 1.64 -18.44
CA ALA A 118 11.49 3.10 -18.33
C ALA A 118 10.08 3.62 -18.06
N THR A 119 9.08 3.19 -18.84
CA THR A 119 7.70 3.63 -18.70
C THR A 119 7.07 3.14 -17.40
N THR A 120 7.25 1.87 -17.04
CA THR A 120 6.76 1.30 -15.77
C THR A 120 7.37 2.03 -14.57
N THR A 121 8.68 2.27 -14.60
CA THR A 121 9.37 2.99 -13.50
C THR A 121 8.91 4.44 -13.45
N PHE A 122 8.82 5.12 -14.60
CA PHE A 122 8.33 6.50 -14.69
C PHE A 122 6.91 6.64 -14.16
N TYR A 123 6.03 5.67 -14.40
CA TYR A 123 4.64 5.73 -13.95
C TYR A 123 4.52 5.44 -12.44
N ALA A 124 5.22 4.43 -11.94
CA ALA A 124 5.11 3.99 -10.54
C ALA A 124 5.80 4.93 -9.54
N THR A 125 6.93 5.53 -9.92
CA THR A 125 7.81 6.27 -9.00
C THR A 125 7.26 7.64 -8.56
N PRO A 126 6.53 8.43 -9.37
CA PRO A 126 5.98 9.71 -8.95
C PRO A 126 4.97 9.62 -7.81
N ASP A 127 4.17 8.56 -7.73
CA ASP A 127 3.28 8.36 -6.57
C ASP A 127 4.06 8.18 -5.28
N VAL A 128 5.18 7.48 -5.41
CA VAL A 128 6.13 7.21 -4.34
C VAL A 128 6.83 8.54 -3.96
N ILE A 129 7.31 9.34 -4.92
CA ILE A 129 7.99 10.63 -4.65
C ILE A 129 7.03 11.72 -4.14
N LEU A 130 5.82 11.86 -4.70
CA LEU A 130 4.90 12.93 -4.32
C LEU A 130 4.33 12.73 -2.91
N GLN A 131 4.46 11.54 -2.32
CA GLN A 131 4.19 11.33 -0.91
C GLN A 131 5.25 11.96 0.01
N LEU A 132 6.43 12.32 -0.51
CA LEU A 132 7.44 13.07 0.25
C LEU A 132 6.91 14.44 0.70
N THR A 133 5.97 15.05 -0.03
CA THR A 133 5.31 16.31 0.40
C THR A 133 4.31 16.09 1.53
N ASN A 134 3.89 14.84 1.80
CA ASN A 134 3.03 14.47 2.93
C ASN A 134 3.85 14.11 4.19
N PHE A 135 5.18 14.29 4.15
CA PHE A 135 6.03 14.01 5.30
C PHE A 135 6.00 15.09 6.37
N VAL A 136 5.63 16.31 6.00
CA VAL A 136 5.47 17.44 6.91
C VAL A 136 4.00 17.82 6.90
N GLU A 137 3.35 17.70 8.06
CA GLU A 137 1.98 18.24 8.21
C GLU A 137 2.04 19.77 8.12
N PRO A 138 1.07 20.42 7.45
CA PRO A 138 1.06 21.88 7.35
C PRO A 138 1.13 22.54 8.73
N GLY A 139 2.24 23.21 9.04
CA GLY A 139 2.47 23.91 10.31
C GLY A 139 3.49 23.24 11.25
N ASP A 140 3.93 22.01 10.96
CA ASP A 140 4.96 21.32 11.73
C ASP A 140 6.38 21.59 11.22
N SER A 141 7.36 21.47 12.11
CA SER A 141 8.78 21.52 11.75
C SER A 141 9.12 20.40 10.76
N PRO A 142 9.97 20.65 9.74
CA PRO A 142 10.41 19.61 8.82
C PRO A 142 11.32 18.54 9.47
N PHE A 143 11.61 18.62 10.78
CA PHE A 143 12.44 17.65 11.49
C PHE A 143 11.72 17.06 12.71
N THR A 144 10.56 16.43 12.49
CA THR A 144 9.86 15.66 13.53
C THR A 144 10.23 14.17 13.49
N SER A 145 10.13 13.50 14.64
CA SER A 145 10.27 12.04 14.72
C SER A 145 9.29 11.31 13.79
N ASP A 146 8.09 11.86 13.62
CA ASP A 146 7.07 11.31 12.73
C ASP A 146 7.47 11.40 11.25
N MET A 147 8.10 12.50 10.83
CA MET A 147 8.66 12.62 9.48
C MET A 147 9.73 11.56 9.23
N LEU A 148 10.66 11.37 10.18
CA LEU A 148 11.71 10.35 10.07
C LEU A 148 11.12 8.93 9.98
N LEU A 149 10.09 8.62 10.78
CA LEU A 149 9.40 7.34 10.71
C LEU A 149 8.63 7.14 9.39
N ARG A 150 8.08 8.21 8.80
CA ARG A 150 7.45 8.15 7.46
C ARG A 150 8.50 7.89 6.38
N ALA A 151 9.61 8.63 6.38
CA ALA A 151 10.73 8.44 5.46
C ALA A 151 11.37 7.05 5.59
N LEU A 152 11.53 6.54 6.81
CA LEU A 152 12.03 5.19 7.04
C LEU A 152 11.09 4.13 6.46
N GLY A 153 9.78 4.23 6.72
CA GLY A 153 8.79 3.29 6.16
C GLY A 153 8.82 3.25 4.64
N PHE A 154 8.96 4.41 4.01
CA PHE A 154 9.12 4.56 2.58
C PHE A 154 10.39 3.87 2.05
N LEU A 155 11.56 4.18 2.63
CA LEU A 155 12.84 3.58 2.23
C LEU A 155 12.85 2.07 2.43
N LEU A 156 12.22 1.58 3.51
CA LEU A 156 12.04 0.15 3.75
C LEU A 156 11.15 -0.49 2.69
N GLY A 157 10.07 0.15 2.25
CA GLY A 157 9.20 -0.37 1.18
C GLY A 157 9.96 -0.54 -0.14
N ILE A 158 10.71 0.48 -0.55
CA ILE A 158 11.56 0.42 -1.76
C ILE A 158 12.67 -0.63 -1.58
N GLY A 159 13.36 -0.61 -0.44
CA GLY A 159 14.43 -1.54 -0.11
C GLY A 159 13.96 -2.99 -0.15
N THR A 160 12.79 -3.28 0.42
CA THR A 160 12.18 -4.62 0.37
C THR A 160 11.89 -5.04 -1.07
N ALA A 161 11.35 -4.17 -1.93
CA ALA A 161 11.11 -4.51 -3.34
C ALA A 161 12.43 -4.88 -4.08
N VAL A 162 13.52 -4.15 -3.81
CA VAL A 162 14.85 -4.44 -4.36
C VAL A 162 15.40 -5.76 -3.83
N VAL A 163 15.29 -6.02 -2.53
CA VAL A 163 15.74 -7.26 -1.88
C VAL A 163 14.96 -8.47 -2.42
N VAL A 164 13.64 -8.36 -2.56
CA VAL A 164 12.78 -9.39 -3.17
C VAL A 164 13.28 -9.75 -4.57
N ALA A 165 13.51 -8.74 -5.41
CA ALA A 165 14.03 -8.94 -6.75
C ALA A 165 15.43 -9.58 -6.73
N ALA A 166 16.32 -9.13 -5.84
CA ALA A 166 17.66 -9.71 -5.69
C ALA A 166 17.62 -11.19 -5.27
N ILE A 167 16.71 -11.57 -4.35
CA ILE A 167 16.50 -12.96 -3.93
C ILE A 167 16.00 -13.80 -5.10
N PHE A 168 14.96 -13.37 -5.82
CA PHE A 168 14.45 -14.12 -6.97
C PHE A 168 15.46 -14.24 -8.11
N ARG A 169 16.34 -13.26 -8.29
CA ARG A 169 17.46 -13.34 -9.24
C ARG A 169 18.35 -14.55 -8.99
N THR A 170 18.51 -14.98 -7.73
CA THR A 170 19.37 -16.14 -7.39
C THR A 170 18.85 -17.45 -8.01
N LEU A 171 17.53 -17.56 -8.21
CA LEU A 171 16.87 -18.73 -8.84
C LEU A 171 17.33 -18.94 -10.28
N ARG A 172 17.88 -17.92 -10.96
CA ARG A 172 18.41 -18.08 -12.33
C ARG A 172 19.48 -19.16 -12.46
N SER A 173 20.21 -19.43 -11.37
CA SER A 173 21.33 -20.37 -11.35
C SER A 173 20.94 -21.80 -10.98
N THR A 174 19.70 -22.01 -10.52
CA THR A 174 19.25 -23.30 -9.97
C THR A 174 17.93 -23.77 -10.57
N ALA A 175 17.04 -22.85 -10.96
CA ALA A 175 15.76 -23.16 -11.56
C ALA A 175 15.91 -23.55 -13.03
N VAL A 176 15.03 -24.43 -13.49
CA VAL A 176 14.96 -24.79 -14.90
C VAL A 176 14.48 -23.59 -15.70
N ARG A 177 15.14 -23.29 -16.82
CA ARG A 177 14.92 -22.06 -17.60
C ARG A 177 13.45 -21.77 -17.93
N TRP A 178 12.68 -22.78 -18.36
CA TRP A 178 11.26 -22.61 -18.71
C TRP A 178 10.43 -22.12 -17.51
N SER A 179 10.72 -22.61 -16.30
CA SER A 179 9.98 -22.24 -15.08
C SER A 179 10.19 -20.78 -14.72
N PHE A 180 11.43 -20.28 -14.92
CA PHE A 180 11.75 -18.87 -14.73
C PHE A 180 11.11 -18.00 -15.84
N THR A 181 11.14 -18.45 -17.10
CA THR A 181 10.47 -17.76 -18.20
C THR A 181 8.96 -17.67 -17.98
N LEU A 182 8.33 -18.73 -17.45
CA LEU A 182 6.91 -18.72 -17.09
C LEU A 182 6.61 -17.71 -15.97
N ALA A 183 7.40 -17.68 -14.90
CA ALA A 183 7.23 -16.68 -13.84
C ALA A 183 7.40 -15.24 -14.36
N ALA A 184 8.43 -14.99 -15.18
CA ALA A 184 8.63 -13.70 -15.82
C ALA A 184 7.47 -13.30 -16.75
N LEU A 185 6.91 -14.25 -17.50
CA LEU A 185 5.74 -14.02 -18.34
C LEU A 185 4.53 -13.61 -17.50
N LEU A 186 4.27 -14.31 -16.40
CA LEU A 186 3.18 -13.98 -15.49
C LEU A 186 3.38 -12.60 -14.83
N VAL A 187 4.60 -12.22 -14.47
CA VAL A 187 4.90 -10.85 -13.96
C VAL A 187 4.48 -9.78 -14.96
N VAL A 188 4.84 -9.96 -16.25
CA VAL A 188 4.50 -8.98 -17.31
C VAL A 188 3.00 -9.00 -17.61
N ILE A 189 2.33 -10.16 -17.61
CA ILE A 189 0.88 -10.25 -17.80
C ILE A 189 0.13 -9.55 -16.66
N ILE A 190 0.53 -9.79 -15.40
CA ILE A 190 -0.08 -9.10 -14.26
C ILE A 190 0.21 -7.59 -14.33
N GLY A 191 1.42 -7.20 -14.75
CA GLY A 191 1.77 -5.79 -15.00
C GLY A 191 0.86 -5.14 -16.05
N LEU A 192 0.64 -5.81 -17.18
CA LEU A 192 -0.28 -5.38 -18.23
C LEU A 192 -1.71 -5.19 -17.71
N ILE A 193 -2.22 -6.15 -16.92
CA ILE A 193 -3.56 -6.05 -16.34
C ILE A 193 -3.66 -4.84 -15.41
N ARG A 194 -2.65 -4.60 -14.56
CA ARG A 194 -2.60 -3.44 -13.66
C ARG A 194 -2.57 -2.12 -14.44
N HIS A 195 -1.64 -1.96 -15.38
CA HIS A 195 -1.54 -0.74 -16.19
C HIS A 195 -2.78 -0.51 -17.06
N ALA A 196 -3.38 -1.56 -17.63
CA ALA A 196 -4.63 -1.44 -18.38
C ALA A 196 -5.79 -1.02 -17.47
N THR A 197 -5.89 -1.60 -16.27
CA THR A 197 -6.91 -1.23 -15.27
C THR A 197 -6.77 0.24 -14.90
N GLU A 198 -5.57 0.71 -14.59
CA GLU A 198 -5.29 2.12 -14.27
C GLU A 198 -5.59 3.05 -15.46
N LEU A 199 -5.24 2.64 -16.68
CA LEU A 199 -5.54 3.39 -17.90
C LEU A 199 -7.04 3.58 -18.09
N PHE A 200 -7.82 2.50 -18.03
CA PHE A 200 -9.26 2.55 -18.20
C PHE A 200 -9.94 3.32 -17.06
N SER A 201 -9.52 3.13 -15.81
CA SER A 201 -10.00 3.91 -14.67
C SER A 201 -9.71 5.41 -14.85
N LEU A 202 -8.51 5.77 -15.32
CA LEU A 202 -8.14 7.16 -15.59
C LEU A 202 -8.95 7.76 -16.73
N MET A 203 -9.14 7.03 -17.84
CA MET A 203 -9.96 7.47 -18.97
C MET A 203 -11.42 7.69 -18.57
N MET A 204 -11.97 6.84 -17.69
CA MET A 204 -13.31 7.03 -17.13
C MET A 204 -13.39 8.26 -16.22
N ASN A 205 -12.40 8.47 -15.36
CA ASN A 205 -12.35 9.66 -14.49
C ASN A 205 -12.22 10.97 -15.31
N MET A 206 -11.50 10.93 -16.44
CA MET A 206 -11.43 12.05 -17.38
C MET A 206 -12.63 12.16 -18.33
N LEU A 207 -13.64 11.28 -18.21
CA LEU A 207 -14.81 11.23 -19.10
C LEU A 207 -14.47 11.04 -20.59
N ILE A 208 -13.29 10.49 -20.90
CA ILE A 208 -12.87 10.14 -22.27
C ILE A 208 -13.58 8.87 -22.75
N LEU A 209 -13.90 7.98 -21.82
CA LEU A 209 -14.54 6.70 -22.07
C LEU A 209 -15.58 6.43 -20.97
N VAL A 210 -16.72 5.86 -21.33
CA VAL A 210 -17.71 5.38 -20.35
C VAL A 210 -17.98 3.91 -20.60
N LEU A 211 -17.50 3.06 -19.70
CA LEU A 211 -17.75 1.61 -19.75
C LEU A 211 -19.09 1.29 -19.08
N HIS A 212 -19.84 0.36 -19.66
CA HIS A 212 -21.12 -0.13 -19.14
C HIS A 212 -21.12 -1.65 -19.02
N GLY A 213 -22.08 -2.17 -18.24
CA GLY A 213 -22.37 -3.61 -18.18
C GLY A 213 -21.17 -4.48 -17.75
N PRO A 214 -20.88 -5.58 -18.47
CA PRO A 214 -19.78 -6.49 -18.11
C PRO A 214 -18.40 -5.83 -18.10
N ALA A 215 -18.10 -4.93 -19.04
CA ALA A 215 -16.79 -4.29 -19.13
C ALA A 215 -16.49 -3.43 -17.89
N PHE A 216 -17.49 -2.69 -17.40
CA PHE A 216 -17.38 -1.92 -16.17
C PHE A 216 -17.20 -2.80 -14.93
N ARG A 217 -17.96 -3.90 -14.83
CA ARG A 217 -17.82 -4.86 -13.71
C ARG A 217 -16.44 -5.51 -13.69
N THR A 218 -15.89 -5.87 -14.85
CA THR A 218 -14.52 -6.42 -14.96
C THR A 218 -13.48 -5.39 -14.53
N LEU A 219 -13.63 -4.13 -14.94
CA LEU A 219 -12.73 -3.06 -14.51
C LEU A 219 -12.74 -2.90 -12.98
N ILE A 220 -13.92 -2.83 -12.37
CA ILE A 220 -14.04 -2.72 -10.91
C ILE A 220 -13.44 -3.95 -10.22
N LEU A 221 -13.67 -5.15 -10.74
CA LEU A 221 -13.10 -6.37 -10.18
C LEU A 221 -11.56 -6.28 -10.12
N PHE A 222 -10.91 -5.90 -11.23
CA PHE A 222 -9.45 -5.74 -11.23
C PHE A 222 -9.00 -4.56 -10.36
N HIS A 223 -9.70 -3.43 -10.40
CA HIS A 223 -9.37 -2.27 -9.58
C HIS A 223 -9.38 -2.60 -8.09
N ASN A 224 -10.38 -3.35 -7.63
CA ASN A 224 -10.50 -3.77 -6.24
C ASN A 224 -9.46 -4.82 -5.83
N HIS A 225 -8.83 -5.52 -6.78
CA HIS A 225 -7.83 -6.56 -6.51
C HIS A 225 -6.39 -6.12 -6.82
N MET A 226 -6.10 -4.81 -6.83
CA MET A 226 -4.77 -4.28 -7.18
C MET A 226 -3.67 -4.70 -6.20
N LEU A 227 -3.99 -4.80 -4.90
CA LEU A 227 -3.06 -5.25 -3.87
C LEU A 227 -2.70 -6.73 -4.05
N GLU A 228 -3.72 -7.56 -4.30
CA GLU A 228 -3.62 -8.99 -4.55
C GLU A 228 -2.80 -9.26 -5.81
N MET A 229 -2.98 -8.45 -6.85
CA MET A 229 -2.15 -8.51 -8.06
C MET A 229 -0.69 -8.16 -7.77
N ALA A 230 -0.40 -7.17 -6.92
CA ALA A 230 0.97 -6.85 -6.51
C ALA A 230 1.62 -8.00 -5.72
N ILE A 231 0.87 -8.65 -4.81
CA ILE A 231 1.32 -9.85 -4.11
C ILE A 231 1.52 -11.01 -5.10
N ALA A 232 0.62 -11.18 -6.06
CA ALA A 232 0.69 -12.22 -7.07
C ALA A 232 1.96 -12.09 -7.94
N GLN A 233 2.41 -10.87 -8.26
CA GLN A 233 3.68 -10.64 -8.98
C GLN A 233 4.89 -11.24 -8.23
N ALA A 234 4.90 -11.24 -6.90
CA ALA A 234 5.91 -11.94 -6.13
C ALA A 234 5.63 -13.45 -6.06
N ALA A 235 4.37 -13.84 -5.82
CA ALA A 235 3.98 -15.22 -5.62
C ALA A 235 4.27 -16.14 -6.82
N VAL A 236 4.24 -15.63 -8.05
CA VAL A 236 4.57 -16.44 -9.26
C VAL A 236 5.99 -17.00 -9.24
N PHE A 237 6.91 -16.43 -8.45
CA PHE A 237 8.26 -16.98 -8.27
C PHE A 237 8.30 -18.26 -7.42
N VAL A 238 7.18 -18.70 -6.84
CA VAL A 238 7.07 -20.04 -6.26
C VAL A 238 7.31 -21.12 -7.35
N ILE A 239 6.96 -20.84 -8.61
CA ILE A 239 7.15 -21.75 -9.75
C ILE A 239 8.64 -22.10 -9.94
N PRO A 240 9.56 -21.13 -10.19
CA PRO A 240 10.98 -21.42 -10.26
C PRO A 240 11.60 -21.86 -8.93
N ALA A 241 11.04 -21.48 -7.77
CA ALA A 241 11.50 -21.99 -6.48
C ALA A 241 11.27 -23.50 -6.33
N VAL A 242 10.06 -23.98 -6.63
CA VAL A 242 9.73 -25.41 -6.64
C VAL A 242 10.56 -26.15 -7.70
N ALA A 243 10.68 -25.59 -8.90
CA ALA A 243 11.51 -26.19 -9.96
C ALA A 243 12.98 -26.29 -9.55
N SER A 244 13.51 -25.29 -8.83
CA SER A 244 14.85 -25.30 -8.25
C SER A 244 15.01 -26.48 -7.28
N VAL A 245 14.07 -26.68 -6.35
CA VAL A 245 14.10 -27.80 -5.39
C VAL A 245 14.06 -29.16 -6.10
N VAL A 246 13.16 -29.33 -7.07
CA VAL A 246 13.06 -30.56 -7.87
C VAL A 246 14.37 -30.85 -8.60
N ALA A 247 14.99 -29.84 -9.21
CA ALA A 247 16.30 -29.98 -9.84
C ALA A 247 17.39 -30.40 -8.84
N GLY A 248 17.40 -29.81 -7.63
CA GLY A 248 18.32 -30.17 -6.57
C GLY A 248 18.14 -31.60 -6.03
N PHE A 249 16.91 -32.12 -6.01
CA PHE A 249 16.64 -33.51 -5.64
C PHE A 249 17.10 -34.49 -6.71
N ARG A 250 16.90 -34.16 -8.00
CA ARG A 250 17.30 -34.99 -9.15
C ARG A 250 18.82 -35.02 -9.39
N MET A 251 19.58 -34.07 -8.84
CA MET A 251 21.05 -34.03 -9.00
C MET A 251 21.74 -35.20 -8.25
N PRO A 252 22.52 -36.05 -8.93
CA PRO A 252 23.29 -37.13 -8.29
C PRO A 252 24.30 -36.60 -7.28
N ARG A 253 24.59 -37.36 -6.22
CA ARG A 253 25.59 -36.97 -5.20
C ARG A 253 27.02 -37.28 -5.59
N THR A 254 27.21 -38.24 -6.49
CA THR A 254 28.49 -38.66 -7.02
C THR A 254 28.68 -38.11 -8.44
N GLY A 255 29.93 -38.09 -8.91
CA GLY A 255 30.31 -37.65 -10.24
C GLY A 255 31.53 -38.42 -10.72
N ALA A 256 31.90 -38.25 -11.99
CA ALA A 256 33.05 -38.94 -12.60
C ALA A 256 34.39 -38.60 -11.92
N ASN A 257 34.47 -37.48 -11.21
CA ASN A 257 35.61 -37.10 -10.37
C ASN A 257 35.14 -36.31 -9.14
N GLU A 258 36.05 -36.05 -8.20
CA GLU A 258 35.75 -35.30 -6.96
C GLU A 258 35.31 -33.85 -7.22
N ALA A 259 35.77 -33.23 -8.31
CA ALA A 259 35.37 -31.87 -8.66
C ALA A 259 33.88 -31.79 -9.06
N ILE A 260 33.40 -32.75 -9.86
CA ILE A 260 32.00 -32.87 -10.28
C ILE A 260 31.13 -33.28 -9.08
N ALA A 261 31.60 -34.18 -8.21
CA ALA A 261 30.87 -34.51 -6.98
C ALA A 261 30.70 -33.27 -6.08
N ARG A 262 31.75 -32.45 -5.90
CA ARG A 262 31.68 -31.18 -5.16
C ARG A 262 30.70 -30.18 -5.79
N SER A 263 30.68 -30.07 -7.13
CA SER A 263 29.78 -29.16 -7.83
C SER A 263 28.30 -29.60 -7.69
N HIS A 264 28.01 -30.89 -7.75
CA HIS A 264 26.67 -31.42 -7.50
C HIS A 264 26.17 -31.15 -6.07
N ILE A 265 27.04 -31.36 -5.07
CA ILE A 265 26.73 -31.06 -3.66
C ILE A 265 26.46 -29.56 -3.49
N ALA A 266 27.30 -28.70 -4.08
CA ALA A 266 27.14 -27.26 -4.03
C ALA A 266 25.83 -26.81 -4.71
N PHE A 267 25.50 -27.35 -5.88
CA PHE A 267 24.26 -27.08 -6.59
C PHE A 267 23.03 -27.47 -5.75
N LYS A 268 23.05 -28.66 -5.14
CA LYS A 268 21.95 -29.13 -4.28
C LYS A 268 21.73 -28.25 -3.05
N ARG A 269 22.81 -27.83 -2.38
CA ARG A 269 22.74 -26.88 -1.25
C ARG A 269 22.18 -25.54 -1.70
N ARG A 270 22.70 -24.99 -2.80
CA ARG A 270 22.23 -23.71 -3.36
C ARG A 270 20.75 -23.78 -3.75
N SER A 271 20.33 -24.82 -4.46
CA SER A 271 18.95 -25.03 -4.91
C SER A 271 17.94 -24.97 -3.75
N LYS A 272 18.26 -25.63 -2.62
CA LYS A 272 17.44 -25.59 -1.41
C LYS A 272 17.44 -24.21 -0.76
N PHE A 273 18.61 -23.60 -0.64
CA PHE A 273 18.77 -22.29 -0.02
C PHE A 273 18.03 -21.20 -0.80
N THR A 274 18.23 -21.13 -2.12
CA THR A 274 17.56 -20.13 -2.97
C THR A 274 16.05 -20.30 -2.98
N ALA A 275 15.57 -21.55 -2.99
CA ALA A 275 14.14 -21.82 -2.91
C ALA A 275 13.56 -21.44 -1.54
N PHE A 276 14.24 -21.80 -0.45
CA PHE A 276 13.83 -21.42 0.91
C PHE A 276 13.69 -19.90 1.05
N TRP A 277 14.72 -19.14 0.66
CA TRP A 277 14.67 -17.68 0.72
C TRP A 277 13.62 -17.08 -0.22
N SER A 278 13.36 -17.70 -1.38
CA SER A 278 12.31 -17.25 -2.28
C SER A 278 10.91 -17.46 -1.68
N VAL A 279 10.65 -18.61 -1.05
CA VAL A 279 9.37 -18.86 -0.36
C VAL A 279 9.22 -17.96 0.86
N LEU A 280 10.29 -17.80 1.64
CA LEU A 280 10.28 -16.92 2.81
C LEU A 280 9.97 -15.47 2.42
N VAL A 281 10.58 -14.95 1.35
CA VAL A 281 10.32 -13.57 0.92
C VAL A 281 8.93 -13.41 0.33
N ILE A 282 8.38 -14.42 -0.37
CA ILE A 282 6.97 -14.42 -0.83
C ILE A 282 6.03 -14.33 0.38
N ALA A 283 6.24 -15.16 1.40
CA ALA A 283 5.45 -15.15 2.62
C ALA A 283 5.57 -13.80 3.37
N ALA A 284 6.78 -13.26 3.48
CA ALA A 284 7.03 -11.98 4.12
C ALA A 284 6.33 -10.82 3.38
N VAL A 285 6.39 -10.77 2.05
CA VAL A 285 5.65 -9.78 1.25
C VAL A 285 4.15 -9.93 1.45
N GLY A 286 3.61 -11.16 1.34
CA GLY A 286 2.19 -11.41 1.54
C GLY A 286 1.69 -11.01 2.93
N VAL A 287 2.35 -11.47 3.99
CA VAL A 287 2.01 -11.14 5.38
C VAL A 287 2.15 -9.64 5.62
N SER A 288 3.26 -9.01 5.23
CA SER A 288 3.49 -7.59 5.50
C SER A 288 2.48 -6.68 4.79
N LEU A 289 2.05 -7.05 3.58
CA LEU A 289 1.04 -6.30 2.85
C LEU A 289 -0.38 -6.57 3.38
N ILE A 290 -0.77 -7.82 3.61
CA ILE A 290 -2.12 -8.17 4.09
C ILE A 290 -2.33 -7.64 5.51
N TRP A 291 -1.42 -7.95 6.43
CA TRP A 291 -1.53 -7.48 7.81
C TRP A 291 -1.33 -5.97 7.88
N GLY A 292 -0.37 -5.42 7.13
CA GLY A 292 -0.09 -4.00 7.14
C GLY A 292 -1.26 -3.15 6.63
N THR A 293 -1.96 -3.59 5.58
CA THR A 293 -3.16 -2.88 5.09
C THR A 293 -4.36 -3.08 6.02
N ALA A 294 -4.53 -4.26 6.61
CA ALA A 294 -5.57 -4.50 7.60
C ALA A 294 -5.39 -3.60 8.84
N GLU A 295 -4.17 -3.48 9.35
CA GLU A 295 -3.87 -2.62 10.50
C GLU A 295 -4.00 -1.14 10.14
N ALA A 296 -3.54 -0.72 8.96
CA ALA A 296 -3.67 0.66 8.51
C ALA A 296 -5.13 1.09 8.27
N ASN A 297 -6.00 0.15 7.89
CA ASN A 297 -7.42 0.39 7.66
C ASN A 297 -8.30 0.04 8.86
N LYS A 298 -7.71 -0.27 10.02
CA LYS A 298 -8.45 -0.62 11.23
C LYS A 298 -9.27 0.58 11.67
N THR A 299 -10.59 0.43 11.67
CA THR A 299 -11.47 1.49 12.18
C THR A 299 -11.34 1.54 13.71
N PRO A 300 -11.22 2.74 14.31
CA PRO A 300 -11.16 2.86 15.75
C PRO A 300 -12.48 2.38 16.38
N GLU A 301 -12.35 1.41 17.29
CA GLU A 301 -13.47 0.96 18.11
C GLU A 301 -13.77 2.01 19.17
N LEU A 302 -15.06 2.26 19.37
CA LEU A 302 -15.54 3.19 20.36
C LEU A 302 -15.52 2.47 21.72
N THR A 303 -15.00 3.12 22.76
CA THR A 303 -15.05 2.61 24.14
C THR A 303 -16.48 2.20 24.52
N PRO A 304 -16.67 1.05 25.20
CA PRO A 304 -18.00 0.59 25.57
C PRO A 304 -18.66 1.58 26.54
N PRO A 305 -20.01 1.70 26.54
CA PRO A 305 -20.71 2.54 27.50
C PRO A 305 -20.50 2.07 28.94
N GLU A 306 -20.26 3.03 29.82
CA GLU A 306 -20.15 2.83 31.26
C GLU A 306 -21.52 2.92 31.95
N ALA A 307 -21.59 2.31 33.13
CA ALA A 307 -22.78 2.38 33.96
C ALA A 307 -22.90 3.75 34.65
N TYR A 308 -24.14 4.18 34.89
CA TYR A 308 -24.47 5.36 35.69
C TYR A 308 -25.78 5.10 36.43
N SER A 309 -26.09 5.93 37.44
CA SER A 309 -27.36 5.82 38.16
C SER A 309 -28.45 6.58 37.42
N LEU A 310 -29.55 5.92 37.09
CA LEU A 310 -30.75 6.54 36.54
C LEU A 310 -31.92 6.33 37.51
N LYS A 311 -32.36 7.38 38.19
CA LYS A 311 -33.50 7.35 39.14
C LYS A 311 -34.37 8.58 38.94
N ASP A 312 -35.68 8.39 38.93
CA ASP A 312 -36.67 9.48 38.84
C ASP A 312 -36.42 10.48 37.69
N GLY A 313 -35.97 9.99 36.53
CA GLY A 313 -35.66 10.82 35.36
C GLY A 313 -34.36 11.62 35.44
N VAL A 314 -33.49 11.32 36.41
CA VAL A 314 -32.19 11.96 36.58
C VAL A 314 -31.05 10.95 36.40
N ALA A 315 -30.26 11.13 35.35
CA ALA A 315 -29.00 10.43 35.15
C ALA A 315 -27.92 11.09 36.02
N THR A 316 -27.22 10.29 36.84
CA THR A 316 -26.21 10.75 37.79
C THR A 316 -24.89 10.01 37.57
N ILE A 317 -23.82 10.77 37.34
CA ILE A 317 -22.44 10.30 37.15
C ILE A 317 -21.57 10.93 38.23
N THR A 318 -20.72 10.14 38.89
CA THR A 318 -19.84 10.65 39.95
C THR A 318 -18.53 11.17 39.37
N PHE A 319 -17.92 12.18 39.99
CA PHE A 319 -16.60 12.64 39.56
C PHE A 319 -15.53 11.56 39.66
N ALA A 320 -15.61 10.70 40.68
CA ALA A 320 -14.67 9.59 40.85
C ALA A 320 -14.62 8.67 39.62
N GLN A 321 -15.73 8.53 38.91
CA GLN A 321 -15.81 7.72 37.70
C GLN A 321 -15.13 8.37 36.49
N VAL A 322 -15.10 9.70 36.41
CA VAL A 322 -14.72 10.44 35.20
C VAL A 322 -13.53 11.41 35.38
N ALA A 323 -12.78 11.29 36.48
CA ALA A 323 -11.77 12.26 36.89
C ALA A 323 -10.35 11.99 36.34
N ASP A 324 -10.13 10.88 35.63
CA ASP A 324 -8.84 10.40 35.15
C ASP A 324 -8.30 11.18 33.94
N GLY A 325 -9.14 11.97 33.28
CA GLY A 325 -8.77 12.76 32.10
C GLY A 325 -9.09 12.10 30.76
N HIS A 326 -9.68 10.91 30.76
CA HIS A 326 -10.03 10.16 29.57
C HIS A 326 -11.47 10.41 29.10
N LEU A 327 -11.76 9.94 27.89
CA LEU A 327 -13.09 9.98 27.30
C LEU A 327 -13.99 8.86 27.87
N HIS A 328 -14.97 9.24 28.68
CA HIS A 328 -15.99 8.34 29.21
C HIS A 328 -17.24 8.37 28.34
N ARG A 329 -17.77 7.20 28.00
CA ARG A 329 -18.98 7.06 27.19
C ARG A 329 -20.11 6.49 28.03
N PHE A 330 -21.32 6.97 27.79
CA PHE A 330 -22.55 6.49 28.42
C PHE A 330 -23.62 6.28 27.37
N GLU A 331 -24.55 5.36 27.67
CA GLU A 331 -25.68 5.04 26.80
C GLU A 331 -27.00 5.37 27.49
N TYR A 332 -27.88 6.05 26.79
CA TYR A 332 -29.21 6.40 27.27
C TYR A 332 -30.26 5.97 26.25
N LYS A 333 -31.29 5.25 26.71
CA LYS A 333 -32.42 4.89 25.88
C LYS A 333 -33.53 5.94 26.05
N ALA A 334 -33.79 6.70 24.99
CA ALA A 334 -34.84 7.72 24.97
C ALA A 334 -36.24 7.08 25.03
N LYS A 335 -37.25 7.89 25.36
CA LYS A 335 -38.65 7.44 25.43
C LYS A 335 -39.20 6.84 24.14
N ASP A 336 -38.72 7.31 22.99
CA ASP A 336 -39.10 6.78 21.67
C ASP A 336 -38.42 5.44 21.34
N GLY A 337 -37.56 4.93 22.24
CA GLY A 337 -36.82 3.69 22.10
C GLY A 337 -35.43 3.85 21.48
N THR A 338 -35.07 5.05 21.01
CA THR A 338 -33.77 5.33 20.40
C THR A 338 -32.64 5.16 21.41
N VAL A 339 -31.61 4.41 21.04
CA VAL A 339 -30.40 4.24 21.85
C VAL A 339 -29.43 5.38 21.51
N MET A 340 -29.27 6.29 22.45
CA MET A 340 -28.39 7.45 22.34
C MET A 340 -27.12 7.23 23.14
N ARG A 341 -26.04 7.89 22.72
CA ARG A 341 -24.78 7.91 23.45
C ARG A 341 -24.40 9.34 23.80
N PHE A 342 -23.78 9.53 24.96
CA PHE A 342 -23.16 10.80 25.32
C PHE A 342 -21.80 10.55 25.97
N ILE A 343 -20.95 11.57 25.91
CA ILE A 343 -19.57 11.49 26.37
C ILE A 343 -19.31 12.54 27.45
N VAL A 344 -18.40 12.19 28.36
CA VAL A 344 -17.90 13.06 29.43
C VAL A 344 -16.39 13.01 29.40
N ILE A 345 -15.76 14.18 29.47
CA ILE A 345 -14.30 14.29 29.58
C ILE A 345 -13.92 15.42 30.52
N LYS A 346 -12.89 15.21 31.35
CA LYS A 346 -12.31 16.24 32.19
C LYS A 346 -11.41 17.14 31.35
N LYS A 347 -11.68 18.45 31.37
CA LYS A 347 -10.91 19.48 30.68
C LYS A 347 -9.70 19.91 31.51
N ASN A 348 -8.75 20.55 30.84
CA ASN A 348 -7.69 21.33 31.48
C ASN A 348 -8.32 22.41 32.39
N GLY A 349 -7.92 22.45 33.66
CA GLY A 349 -8.51 23.34 34.67
C GLY A 349 -9.62 22.72 35.53
N GLY A 350 -9.94 21.43 35.35
CA GLY A 350 -10.84 20.69 36.25
C GLY A 350 -12.34 20.80 35.93
N ALA A 351 -12.71 21.53 34.88
CA ALA A 351 -14.07 21.54 34.35
C ALA A 351 -14.38 20.25 33.55
N TYR A 352 -15.65 19.97 33.29
CA TYR A 352 -16.09 18.82 32.51
C TYR A 352 -16.70 19.26 31.17
N GLY A 353 -16.30 18.61 30.08
CA GLY A 353 -16.93 18.69 28.77
C GLY A 353 -17.93 17.55 28.64
N ILE A 354 -19.19 17.88 28.36
CA ILE A 354 -20.29 16.92 28.23
C ILE A 354 -21.09 17.25 26.98
N GLY A 355 -21.42 16.24 26.19
CA GLY A 355 -22.22 16.36 24.98
C GLY A 355 -22.59 14.99 24.42
N LEU A 356 -23.48 14.96 23.43
CA LEU A 356 -23.82 13.72 22.73
C LEU A 356 -22.60 13.15 22.04
N ASP A 357 -22.53 11.83 21.92
CA ASP A 357 -21.57 11.12 21.08
C ASP A 357 -21.98 11.22 19.59
N ALA A 358 -22.28 12.45 19.16
CA ALA A 358 -22.75 12.86 17.84
C ALA A 358 -22.32 14.31 17.55
N CYS A 359 -22.26 14.71 16.29
CA CYS A 359 -22.13 16.12 15.87
C CYS A 359 -23.13 16.51 14.77
N GLU A 360 -23.28 17.81 14.59
CA GLU A 360 -24.12 18.42 13.56
C GLU A 360 -23.67 18.06 12.13
N THR A 361 -22.37 17.82 11.91
CA THR A 361 -21.81 17.52 10.58
C THR A 361 -21.81 16.02 10.24
N CYS A 362 -21.54 15.16 11.21
CA CYS A 362 -21.30 13.73 10.97
C CYS A 362 -22.32 12.81 11.65
N GLY A 363 -23.36 13.34 12.28
CA GLY A 363 -24.36 12.55 12.99
C GLY A 363 -23.75 11.75 14.13
N ASP A 364 -24.27 10.54 14.34
CA ASP A 364 -24.00 9.64 15.48
C ASP A 364 -22.72 8.80 15.34
N ALA A 365 -21.79 9.20 14.47
CA ALA A 365 -20.55 8.46 14.24
C ALA A 365 -19.74 8.19 15.52
N GLY A 366 -19.82 9.11 16.49
CA GLY A 366 -19.13 9.07 17.77
C GLY A 366 -17.68 9.55 17.75
N TYR A 367 -17.07 9.56 18.93
CA TYR A 367 -15.73 10.07 19.18
C TYR A 367 -14.81 9.03 19.83
N TYR A 368 -13.53 9.06 19.50
CA TYR A 368 -12.52 8.21 20.13
C TYR A 368 -11.35 9.04 20.64
N GLU A 369 -10.66 8.54 21.65
CA GLU A 369 -9.46 9.17 22.17
C GLU A 369 -8.22 8.56 21.51
N LYS A 370 -7.31 9.41 21.04
CA LYS A 370 -6.02 9.00 20.48
C LYS A 370 -4.99 10.10 20.74
N ASP A 371 -3.84 9.71 21.30
CA ASP A 371 -2.72 10.62 21.59
C ASP A 371 -3.14 11.86 22.42
N GLY A 372 -4.06 11.66 23.38
CA GLY A 372 -4.60 12.73 24.24
C GLY A 372 -5.56 13.70 23.53
N LYS A 373 -5.96 13.41 22.29
CA LYS A 373 -6.94 14.17 21.52
C LYS A 373 -8.25 13.38 21.41
N ILE A 374 -9.37 14.10 21.34
CA ILE A 374 -10.67 13.53 21.03
C ILE A 374 -10.95 13.72 19.56
N ILE A 375 -11.23 12.64 18.82
CA ILE A 375 -11.32 12.66 17.36
C ILE A 375 -12.69 12.13 16.94
N CYS A 376 -13.35 12.82 16.01
CA CYS A 376 -14.59 12.34 15.42
C CYS A 376 -14.33 11.14 14.51
N LYS A 377 -15.04 10.03 14.73
CA LYS A 377 -14.84 8.76 13.99
C LYS A 377 -15.10 8.86 12.49
N ARG A 378 -15.91 9.83 12.04
CA ARG A 378 -16.26 10.00 10.61
C ARG A 378 -15.41 11.03 9.87
N CYS A 379 -15.20 12.21 10.45
CA CYS A 379 -14.46 13.31 9.81
C CYS A 379 -12.95 13.29 10.13
N ASP A 380 -12.50 12.46 11.08
CA ASP A 380 -11.12 12.38 11.62
C ASP A 380 -10.57 13.73 12.13
N VAL A 381 -11.47 14.70 12.38
CA VAL A 381 -11.12 16.00 12.93
C VAL A 381 -10.86 15.85 14.43
N ALA A 382 -9.67 16.27 14.85
CA ALA A 382 -9.33 16.40 16.26
C ALA A 382 -10.05 17.60 16.89
N ILE A 383 -10.79 17.33 17.95
CA ILE A 383 -11.59 18.28 18.70
C ILE A 383 -10.74 18.90 19.80
N ASN A 384 -10.80 20.22 19.92
CA ASN A 384 -10.18 20.91 21.03
C ASN A 384 -10.93 20.59 22.34
N LEU A 385 -10.24 20.01 23.32
CA LEU A 385 -10.86 19.62 24.60
C LEU A 385 -11.56 20.80 25.30
N ALA A 386 -11.05 22.02 25.15
CA ALA A 386 -11.66 23.21 25.75
C ALA A 386 -13.06 23.49 25.17
N THR A 387 -13.28 23.18 23.88
CA THR A 387 -14.52 23.47 23.15
C THR A 387 -15.60 22.39 23.30
N ILE A 388 -15.30 21.27 23.95
CA ILE A 388 -16.30 20.22 24.20
C ILE A 388 -17.37 20.76 25.16
N GLY A 389 -18.63 20.80 24.73
CA GLY A 389 -19.73 21.46 25.45
C GLY A 389 -20.17 22.81 24.84
N PHE A 390 -19.49 23.29 23.80
CA PHE A 390 -19.95 24.37 22.93
C PHE A 390 -20.53 23.80 21.63
N LYS A 391 -21.46 24.53 21.00
CA LYS A 391 -22.09 24.12 19.74
C LYS A 391 -21.18 24.34 18.53
N GLY A 392 -21.43 23.60 17.45
CA GLY A 392 -20.90 23.86 16.10
C GLY A 392 -19.89 22.85 15.56
N GLY A 393 -19.99 22.57 14.26
CA GLY A 393 -19.04 21.75 13.49
C GLY A 393 -18.99 20.28 13.93
N CYS A 394 -17.78 19.69 13.98
CA CYS A 394 -17.56 18.35 14.52
C CYS A 394 -17.50 18.32 16.08
N ASN A 395 -17.87 19.38 16.82
CA ASN A 395 -17.95 19.29 18.30
C ASN A 395 -19.12 18.40 18.76
N PRO A 396 -18.99 17.71 19.91
CA PRO A 396 -20.10 16.99 20.56
C PRO A 396 -21.30 17.91 20.81
N ILE A 397 -22.51 17.49 20.41
CA ILE A 397 -23.72 18.30 20.56
C ILE A 397 -24.01 18.53 22.05
N PRO A 398 -23.96 19.77 22.56
CA PRO A 398 -24.15 20.03 23.98
C PRO A 398 -25.62 19.98 24.37
N PHE A 399 -25.87 19.62 25.62
CA PHE A 399 -27.18 19.63 26.26
C PHE A 399 -27.08 20.11 27.72
N PRO A 400 -28.18 20.55 28.34
CA PRO A 400 -28.16 21.01 29.73
C PRO A 400 -27.71 19.92 30.71
N TYR A 401 -26.81 20.28 31.63
CA TYR A 401 -26.39 19.44 32.75
C TYR A 401 -26.10 20.32 33.98
N LYS A 402 -26.07 19.72 35.16
CA LYS A 402 -25.63 20.39 36.40
C LYS A 402 -24.44 19.68 36.99
N VAL A 403 -23.49 20.47 37.47
CA VAL A 403 -22.30 20.01 38.18
C VAL A 403 -22.38 20.53 39.60
N SER A 404 -22.52 19.64 40.58
CA SER A 404 -22.57 20.04 41.99
C SER A 404 -22.20 18.86 42.89
N GLN A 405 -21.63 19.13 44.07
CA GLN A 405 -21.40 18.12 45.12
C GLN A 405 -20.67 16.85 44.62
N GLY A 406 -19.68 17.00 43.74
CA GLY A 406 -18.88 15.86 43.22
C GLY A 406 -19.60 14.95 42.22
N LYS A 407 -20.71 15.42 41.64
CA LYS A 407 -21.50 14.66 40.65
C LYS A 407 -21.99 15.53 39.50
N ILE A 408 -22.19 14.88 38.36
CA ILE A 408 -22.83 15.40 37.16
C ILE A 408 -24.25 14.84 37.14
N THR A 409 -25.25 15.70 36.99
CA THR A 409 -26.65 15.30 36.89
C THR A 409 -27.25 15.82 35.59
N ILE A 410 -27.94 14.94 34.86
CA ILE A 410 -28.55 15.22 33.56
C ILE A 410 -30.02 14.83 33.65
N GLN A 411 -30.92 15.72 33.24
CA GLN A 411 -32.35 15.42 33.21
C GLN A 411 -32.68 14.66 31.93
N THR A 412 -33.41 13.54 32.04
CA THR A 412 -33.82 12.79 30.84
C THR A 412 -34.75 13.60 29.95
N SER A 413 -35.50 14.56 30.50
CA SER A 413 -36.32 15.49 29.72
C SER A 413 -35.50 16.36 28.75
N ASP A 414 -34.22 16.57 29.03
CA ASP A 414 -33.31 17.32 28.16
C ASP A 414 -32.65 16.40 27.11
N LEU A 415 -32.55 15.10 27.39
CA LEU A 415 -32.00 14.09 26.48
C LEU A 415 -33.04 13.55 25.48
N ASP A 416 -34.27 13.30 25.93
CA ASP A 416 -35.36 12.75 25.12
C ASP A 416 -35.53 13.48 23.77
N PRO A 417 -35.56 14.83 23.68
CA PRO A 417 -35.76 15.54 22.41
C PRO A 417 -34.57 15.41 21.45
N LEU A 418 -33.41 14.98 21.95
CA LEU A 418 -32.17 14.90 21.20
C LEU A 418 -31.99 13.55 20.48
N SER A 419 -32.94 12.61 20.65
CA SER A 419 -32.94 11.30 19.96
C SER A 419 -32.89 11.43 18.44
N GLN A 420 -33.39 12.54 17.88
CA GLN A 420 -33.34 12.84 16.46
C GLN A 420 -31.92 12.89 15.86
N ASN A 421 -30.88 13.03 16.68
CA ASN A 421 -29.48 13.03 16.24
C ASN A 421 -28.89 11.61 16.07
N PHE A 422 -29.65 10.56 16.43
CA PHE A 422 -29.24 9.14 16.43
C PHE A 422 -30.15 8.31 15.53
N LYS A 423 -30.30 8.71 14.26
CA LYS A 423 -31.19 8.09 13.27
C LYS A 423 -30.45 7.42 12.12
#